data_AF-A0A2V6MNE7-F1
#
_entry.id   AF-A0A2V6MNE7-F1
#
_cell.length_a   1.000
_cell.length_b   1.000
_cell.length_c   1.000
_cell.angle_alpha   90.00
_cell.angle_beta   90.00
_cell.angle_gamma   90.00
#
_symmetry.space_group_name_H-M   'P 1'
#
loop_
_entity.id
_entity.type
_entity.pdbx_description
1 polymer ?
#
loop_
_entity_poly.entity_id
_entity_poly.type
_entity_poly.pdbx_seq_one_letter_code
_entity_poly.pdbx_strand_id
1 'polypeptide(L)'
;TIQWQLIDQLPGFKSRLEWHLAHRPHLASLVSRWQEPGMHETRLVALTRGHRMKCLLRRMLDPDEFLSDYGIRSVSKYHRDHPYRLTVQGQEKIVNYELAESQTGIFGGNSNWRGPVWFPINYLLIESLQQFHHYYGDEFKVECPTGSGTYMTLKQVANELSNRLIKLWLRNEKGERPFLRASAGAFNSATDSQLYWFHEYFNGDNGGGLGASHQTGWTALVAKLIQQQGEFGTISQLR
;
A
#
# COMPACT_ATOMS: atom_id res chain seq x y z
N THR A 1 4.05 -15.18 7.16
CA THR A 1 4.93 -16.03 7.98
C THR A 1 4.12 -17.14 8.59
N ILE A 2 4.72 -18.30 8.85
CA ILE A 2 4.06 -19.43 9.50
C ILE A 2 4.95 -19.87 10.67
N GLN A 3 4.36 -20.05 11.86
CA GLN A 3 5.06 -20.59 13.02
C GLN A 3 5.36 -22.08 12.84
N TRP A 4 6.52 -22.53 13.30
CA TRP A 4 6.93 -23.93 13.16
C TRP A 4 5.91 -24.92 13.76
N GLN A 5 5.41 -24.62 14.95
CA GLN A 5 4.44 -25.45 15.67
C GLN A 5 3.14 -25.68 14.89
N LEU A 6 2.68 -24.69 14.12
CA LEU A 6 1.48 -24.80 13.30
C LEU A 6 1.69 -25.72 12.10
N ILE A 7 2.91 -25.77 11.55
CA ILE A 7 3.24 -26.66 10.43
C ILE A 7 3.23 -28.12 10.89
N ASP A 8 3.77 -28.38 12.09
CA ASP A 8 3.77 -29.73 12.66
C ASP A 8 2.35 -30.25 12.94
N GLN A 9 1.40 -29.35 13.20
CA GLN A 9 -0.02 -29.68 13.35
C GLN A 9 -0.75 -29.91 12.01
N LEU A 10 -0.12 -29.60 10.87
CA LEU A 10 -0.71 -29.70 9.52
C LEU A 10 0.07 -30.70 8.64
N PRO A 11 0.00 -32.02 8.93
CA PRO A 11 0.86 -33.02 8.30
C PRO A 11 0.69 -33.10 6.77
N GLY A 12 -0.53 -32.90 6.27
CA GLY A 12 -0.80 -32.89 4.83
C GLY A 12 -0.22 -31.66 4.10
N PHE A 13 -0.13 -30.51 4.79
CA PHE A 13 0.55 -29.33 4.25
C PHE A 13 2.06 -29.54 4.28
N LYS A 14 2.60 -30.00 5.42
CA LYS A 14 4.03 -30.28 5.61
C LYS A 14 4.56 -31.25 4.55
N SER A 15 3.88 -32.37 4.33
CA SER A 15 4.32 -33.37 3.35
C SER A 15 4.35 -32.83 1.91
N ARG A 16 3.32 -32.08 1.49
CA ARG A 16 3.28 -31.46 0.14
C ARG A 16 4.35 -30.39 -0.05
N LEU A 17 4.62 -29.61 1.00
CA LEU A 17 5.65 -28.60 1.00
C LEU A 17 7.03 -29.23 0.91
N GLU A 18 7.36 -30.18 1.78
CA GLU A 18 8.63 -30.92 1.76
C GLU A 18 8.84 -31.63 0.43
N TRP A 19 7.78 -32.24 -0.14
CA TRP A 19 7.86 -32.84 -1.46
C TRP A 19 8.22 -31.81 -2.55
N HIS A 20 7.61 -30.63 -2.55
CA HIS A 20 7.95 -29.57 -3.52
C HIS A 20 9.38 -29.07 -3.35
N LEU A 21 9.84 -28.89 -2.11
CA LEU A 21 11.21 -28.47 -1.82
C LEU A 21 12.24 -29.48 -2.35
N ALA A 22 11.95 -30.78 -2.21
CA ALA A 22 12.83 -31.86 -2.67
C ALA A 22 12.78 -32.08 -4.19
N HIS A 23 11.59 -32.06 -4.81
CA HIS A 23 11.39 -32.49 -6.20
C HIS A 23 11.30 -31.34 -7.21
N ARG A 24 11.07 -30.10 -6.77
CA ARG A 24 10.98 -28.91 -7.63
C ARG A 24 11.95 -27.81 -7.14
N PRO A 25 13.26 -28.09 -7.05
CA PRO A 25 14.23 -27.16 -6.46
C PRO A 25 14.33 -25.82 -7.20
N HIS A 26 14.09 -25.80 -8.52
CA HIS A 26 14.03 -24.57 -9.31
C HIS A 26 12.88 -23.65 -8.86
N LEU A 27 11.69 -24.20 -8.58
CA LEU A 27 10.56 -23.43 -8.02
C LEU A 27 10.80 -23.07 -6.56
N ALA A 28 11.34 -24.01 -5.77
CA ALA A 28 11.69 -23.77 -4.37
C ALA A 28 12.70 -22.63 -4.21
N SER A 29 13.63 -22.47 -5.16
CA SER A 29 14.60 -21.37 -5.16
C SER A 29 13.96 -19.98 -5.30
N LEU A 30 12.74 -19.91 -5.86
CA LEU A 30 11.96 -18.68 -6.01
C LEU A 30 11.19 -18.31 -4.74
N VAL A 31 11.06 -19.24 -3.80
CA VAL A 31 10.40 -19.07 -2.50
C VAL A 31 11.47 -18.94 -1.41
N SER A 32 11.13 -18.29 -0.29
CA SER A 32 11.97 -18.13 0.91
C SER A 32 12.64 -19.42 1.40
N ARG A 33 13.84 -19.26 2.00
CA ARG A 33 14.66 -20.39 2.47
C ARG A 33 13.95 -20.99 3.68
N TRP A 34 13.20 -22.06 3.44
CA TRP A 34 12.40 -22.72 4.48
C TRP A 34 13.25 -23.25 5.65
N GLN A 35 14.53 -23.51 5.44
CA GLN A 35 15.43 -24.02 6.47
C GLN A 35 15.99 -22.91 7.37
N GLU A 36 15.95 -21.63 6.96
CA GLU A 36 16.44 -20.51 7.75
C GLU A 36 15.31 -19.91 8.59
N PRO A 37 15.36 -20.02 9.93
CA PRO A 37 14.36 -19.43 10.79
C PRO A 37 14.53 -17.91 10.78
N GLY A 38 13.41 -17.19 10.70
CA GLY A 38 13.38 -15.77 11.04
C GLY A 38 13.31 -15.57 12.54
N MET A 39 12.99 -14.35 12.97
CA MET A 39 12.69 -14.08 14.38
C MET A 39 11.60 -15.02 14.89
N HIS A 40 11.77 -15.52 16.12
CA HIS A 40 10.83 -16.45 16.79
C HIS A 40 10.58 -17.78 16.04
N GLU A 41 11.60 -18.34 15.38
CA GLU A 41 11.51 -19.61 14.63
C GLU A 41 10.44 -19.60 13.51
N THR A 42 10.06 -18.41 13.05
CA THR A 42 9.06 -18.27 11.99
C THR A 42 9.65 -18.63 10.64
N ARG A 43 8.85 -19.29 9.80
CA ARG A 43 9.19 -19.54 8.40
C ARG A 43 8.50 -18.53 7.51
N LEU A 44 9.27 -17.93 6.61
CA LEU A 44 8.70 -17.11 5.54
C LEU A 44 8.31 -18.03 4.38
N VAL A 45 7.16 -17.77 3.76
CA VAL A 45 6.75 -18.34 2.47
C VAL A 45 6.34 -17.15 1.59
N ALA A 46 7.30 -16.57 0.89
CA ALA A 46 7.09 -15.39 0.05
C ALA A 46 8.02 -15.37 -1.17
N LEU A 47 7.51 -14.83 -2.28
CA LEU A 47 8.27 -14.63 -3.53
C LEU A 47 9.24 -13.44 -3.43
N THR A 48 8.90 -12.46 -2.60
CA THR A 48 9.65 -11.21 -2.38
C THR A 48 10.49 -11.33 -1.11
N ARG A 49 11.76 -11.71 -1.24
CA ARG A 49 12.71 -11.81 -0.10
C ARG A 49 13.98 -11.00 -0.30
N GLY A 50 14.57 -10.56 0.80
CA GLY A 50 15.89 -9.92 0.84
C GLY A 50 16.07 -8.84 -0.23
N HIS A 51 16.96 -9.08 -1.19
CA HIS A 51 17.25 -8.18 -2.30
C HIS A 51 16.00 -7.80 -3.12
N ARG A 52 15.13 -8.75 -3.49
CA ARG A 52 13.92 -8.46 -4.28
C ARG A 52 12.97 -7.51 -3.56
N MET A 53 12.88 -7.65 -2.24
CA MET A 53 12.09 -6.74 -1.40
C MET A 53 12.69 -5.33 -1.40
N LYS A 54 14.02 -5.21 -1.24
CA LYS A 54 14.70 -3.91 -1.33
C LYS A 54 14.47 -3.24 -2.68
N CYS A 55 14.56 -3.98 -3.80
CA CYS A 55 14.28 -3.44 -5.13
C CYS A 55 12.82 -2.96 -5.27
N LEU A 56 11.86 -3.75 -4.79
CA LEU A 56 10.44 -3.39 -4.85
C LEU A 56 10.15 -2.16 -4.00
N LEU A 57 10.61 -2.15 -2.75
CA LEU A 57 10.36 -1.05 -1.81
C LEU A 57 11.05 0.24 -2.25
N ARG A 58 12.24 0.15 -2.87
CA ARG A 58 12.87 1.33 -3.49
C ARG A 58 11.96 2.00 -4.51
N ARG A 59 11.22 1.24 -5.33
CA ARG A 59 10.29 1.83 -6.32
C ARG A 59 8.98 2.28 -5.68
N MET A 60 8.47 1.49 -4.72
CA MET A 60 7.21 1.78 -4.03
C MET A 60 7.30 3.04 -3.16
N LEU A 61 8.45 3.27 -2.52
CA LEU A 61 8.68 4.36 -1.57
C LEU A 61 9.32 5.60 -2.21
N ASP A 62 9.36 5.66 -3.54
CA ASP A 62 9.91 6.79 -4.28
C ASP A 62 8.79 7.82 -4.58
N PRO A 63 8.96 9.09 -4.15
CA PRO A 63 8.00 10.17 -4.38
C PRO A 63 7.68 10.46 -5.84
N ASP A 64 8.66 10.29 -6.73
CA ASP A 64 8.52 10.50 -8.18
C ASP A 64 7.85 9.31 -8.89
N GLU A 65 7.49 8.30 -8.11
CA GLU A 65 6.95 7.02 -8.55
C GLU A 65 5.62 6.75 -7.83
N PHE A 66 5.63 5.85 -6.86
CA PHE A 66 4.43 5.34 -6.22
C PHE A 66 4.09 6.07 -4.91
N LEU A 67 5.07 6.66 -4.21
CA LEU A 67 4.83 7.26 -2.90
C LEU A 67 4.20 8.64 -3.04
N SER A 68 2.96 8.77 -2.58
CA SER A 68 2.24 10.03 -2.42
C SER A 68 2.28 10.50 -0.98
N ASP A 69 1.99 11.78 -0.75
CA ASP A 69 1.70 12.33 0.58
C ASP A 69 0.46 11.72 1.24
N TYR A 70 -0.33 10.96 0.46
CA TYR A 70 -1.60 10.39 0.88
C TYR A 70 -1.65 8.86 0.80
N GLY A 71 -0.54 8.19 0.45
CA GLY A 71 -0.45 6.73 0.34
C GLY A 71 0.34 6.27 -0.87
N ILE A 72 0.16 5.01 -1.27
CA ILE A 72 0.75 4.41 -2.47
C ILE A 72 -0.23 4.57 -3.63
N ARG A 73 0.24 5.17 -4.73
CA ARG A 73 -0.48 5.33 -5.99
C ARG A 73 -0.73 3.97 -6.65
N SER A 74 -1.84 3.82 -7.37
CA SER A 74 -2.15 2.57 -8.09
C SER A 74 -1.26 2.33 -9.32
N VAL A 75 -0.72 3.39 -9.92
CA VAL A 75 0.31 3.35 -10.98
C VAL A 75 1.37 4.38 -10.66
N SER A 76 2.61 4.09 -11.03
CA SER A 76 3.72 5.02 -10.88
C SER A 76 3.48 6.34 -11.62
N LYS A 77 3.78 7.45 -10.95
CA LYS A 77 3.81 8.80 -11.53
C LYS A 77 4.80 8.94 -12.69
N TYR A 78 5.83 8.09 -12.78
CA TYR A 78 6.74 7.99 -13.93
C TYR A 78 5.99 7.86 -15.26
N HIS A 79 4.86 7.13 -15.26
CA HIS A 79 4.04 6.91 -16.46
C HIS A 79 3.22 8.14 -16.90
N ARG A 80 3.34 9.28 -16.22
CA ARG A 80 2.84 10.56 -16.72
C ARG A 80 3.61 11.00 -17.94
N ASP A 81 4.93 10.92 -17.86
CA ASP A 81 5.85 11.39 -18.89
C ASP A 81 6.35 10.21 -19.78
N HIS A 82 6.21 8.97 -19.28
CA HIS A 82 6.66 7.74 -19.95
C HIS A 82 5.55 6.68 -19.97
N PRO A 83 4.48 6.89 -20.74
CA PRO A 83 3.31 6.01 -20.70
C PRO A 83 3.65 4.58 -21.17
N TYR A 84 3.02 3.60 -20.54
CA TYR A 84 3.18 2.21 -20.97
C TYR A 84 2.35 1.97 -22.22
N ARG A 85 2.99 1.47 -23.28
CA ARG A 85 2.39 1.23 -24.59
C ARG A 85 2.47 -0.25 -24.94
N LEU A 86 1.35 -0.84 -25.32
CA LEU A 86 1.25 -2.23 -25.73
C LEU A 86 0.54 -2.31 -27.09
N THR A 87 1.17 -2.95 -28.07
CA THR A 87 0.54 -3.19 -29.38
C THR A 87 -0.03 -4.60 -29.42
N VAL A 88 -1.35 -4.73 -29.58
CA VAL A 88 -2.06 -6.02 -29.72
C VAL A 88 -2.92 -5.95 -30.97
N GLN A 89 -2.73 -6.92 -31.89
CA GLN A 89 -3.49 -6.99 -33.15
C GLN A 89 -3.45 -5.67 -33.97
N GLY A 90 -2.30 -4.99 -33.98
CA GLY A 90 -2.13 -3.71 -34.69
C GLY A 90 -2.78 -2.50 -34.01
N GLN A 91 -3.43 -2.67 -32.86
CA GLN A 91 -3.94 -1.56 -32.05
C GLN A 91 -2.99 -1.23 -30.91
N GLU A 92 -2.67 0.05 -30.75
CA GLU A 92 -1.95 0.54 -29.58
C GLU A 92 -2.92 0.71 -28.40
N LYS A 93 -2.53 0.17 -27.25
CA LYS A 93 -3.17 0.39 -25.94
C LYS A 93 -2.19 1.13 -25.06
N ILE A 94 -2.64 2.23 -24.46
CA ILE A 94 -1.80 3.14 -23.67
C ILE A 94 -2.31 3.18 -22.25
N VAL A 95 -1.40 3.04 -21.28
CA VAL A 95 -1.65 3.25 -19.86
C VAL A 95 -0.81 4.44 -19.41
N ASN A 96 -1.49 5.57 -19.20
CA ASN A 96 -0.91 6.79 -18.63
C ASN A 96 -1.09 6.79 -17.11
N TYR A 97 -0.27 7.57 -16.40
CA TYR A 97 -0.59 7.99 -15.05
C TYR A 97 -1.74 9.03 -15.08
N GLU A 98 -2.77 8.79 -14.28
CA GLU A 98 -3.93 9.64 -14.12
C GLU A 98 -4.23 9.82 -12.63
N LEU A 99 -4.03 11.03 -12.12
CA LEU A 99 -4.06 11.31 -10.69
C LEU A 99 -5.47 11.30 -10.07
N ALA A 100 -6.53 11.45 -10.87
CA ALA A 100 -7.92 11.58 -10.41
C ALA A 100 -8.86 10.66 -11.18
N GLU A 101 -9.98 11.20 -11.66
CA GLU A 101 -10.90 10.52 -12.56
C GLU A 101 -10.22 10.01 -13.83
N SER A 102 -10.74 8.92 -14.36
CA SER A 102 -10.29 8.33 -15.62
C SER A 102 -10.59 9.27 -16.78
N GLN A 103 -9.61 9.52 -17.64
CA GLN A 103 -9.81 10.30 -18.87
C GLN A 103 -10.54 9.51 -19.98
N THR A 104 -10.70 8.20 -19.79
CA THR A 104 -11.42 7.32 -20.71
C THR A 104 -12.55 6.62 -19.98
N GLY A 105 -13.76 6.68 -20.54
CA GLY A 105 -14.88 5.91 -20.03
C GLY A 105 -14.71 4.43 -20.37
N ILE A 106 -14.67 3.57 -19.36
CA ILE A 106 -14.73 2.11 -19.54
C ILE A 106 -16.01 1.63 -18.84
N PHE A 107 -16.84 0.88 -19.55
CA PHE A 107 -18.10 0.30 -19.03
C PHE A 107 -19.09 1.29 -18.38
N GLY A 108 -19.19 2.52 -18.89
CA GLY A 108 -20.20 3.50 -18.44
C GLY A 108 -19.92 4.14 -17.07
N GLY A 109 -18.74 3.91 -16.49
CA GLY A 109 -18.31 4.54 -15.23
C GLY A 109 -16.95 5.24 -15.34
N ASN A 110 -16.58 5.92 -14.26
CA ASN A 110 -15.34 6.70 -14.15
C ASN A 110 -14.49 6.25 -12.94
N SER A 111 -14.29 4.94 -12.78
CA SER A 111 -13.41 4.36 -11.75
C SER A 111 -11.99 4.26 -12.31
N ASN A 112 -10.99 4.72 -11.55
CA ASN A 112 -9.62 4.85 -12.04
C ASN A 112 -8.58 4.14 -11.17
N TRP A 113 -7.89 3.17 -11.76
CA TRP A 113 -6.78 2.42 -11.16
C TRP A 113 -5.42 2.82 -11.74
N ARG A 114 -5.34 3.98 -12.40
CA ARG A 114 -4.15 4.43 -13.13
C ARG A 114 -3.38 5.55 -12.44
N GLY A 115 -3.46 5.63 -11.11
CA GLY A 115 -2.77 6.66 -10.36
C GLY A 115 -3.35 7.04 -9.01
N PRO A 116 -4.68 6.98 -8.78
CA PRO A 116 -5.26 7.31 -7.48
C PRO A 116 -4.80 6.38 -6.36
N VAL A 117 -4.95 6.83 -5.12
CA VAL A 117 -4.73 6.06 -3.90
C VAL A 117 -6.00 5.29 -3.54
N TRP A 118 -5.85 3.98 -3.36
CA TRP A 118 -6.93 3.07 -2.98
C TRP A 118 -6.64 2.42 -1.64
N PHE A 119 -7.63 2.47 -0.73
CA PHE A 119 -7.52 1.93 0.62
C PHE A 119 -7.23 0.42 0.70
N PRO A 120 -7.91 -0.47 -0.07
CA PRO A 120 -7.69 -1.90 0.04
C PRO A 120 -6.23 -2.30 -0.20
N ILE A 121 -5.64 -1.78 -1.28
CA ILE A 121 -4.26 -2.12 -1.67
C ILE A 121 -3.27 -1.53 -0.67
N ASN A 122 -3.46 -0.28 -0.27
CA ASN A 122 -2.61 0.35 0.74
C ASN A 122 -2.65 -0.38 2.08
N TYR A 123 -3.84 -0.79 2.53
CA TYR A 123 -4.00 -1.54 3.76
C TYR A 123 -3.28 -2.90 3.69
N LEU A 124 -3.44 -3.63 2.59
CA LEU A 124 -2.73 -4.91 2.38
C LEU A 124 -1.20 -4.74 2.33
N LEU A 125 -0.71 -3.63 1.77
CA LEU A 125 0.72 -3.31 1.79
C LEU A 125 1.21 -3.05 3.22
N ILE A 126 0.45 -2.30 4.02
CA ILE A 126 0.77 -2.03 5.44
C ILE A 126 0.81 -3.33 6.24
N GLU A 127 -0.22 -4.17 6.14
CA GLU A 127 -0.27 -5.47 6.83
C GLU A 127 0.90 -6.38 6.39
N SER A 128 1.23 -6.38 5.09
CA SER A 128 2.37 -7.14 4.57
C SER A 128 3.68 -6.64 5.16
N LEU A 129 3.91 -5.32 5.21
CA LEU A 129 5.11 -4.71 5.81
C LEU A 129 5.25 -5.08 7.29
N GLN A 130 4.16 -5.05 8.05
CA GLN A 130 4.14 -5.48 9.45
C GLN A 130 4.48 -6.97 9.58
N GLN A 131 3.92 -7.82 8.73
CA GLN A 131 4.23 -9.26 8.72
C GLN A 131 5.69 -9.55 8.36
N PHE A 132 6.24 -8.84 7.37
CA PHE A 132 7.65 -8.96 7.01
C PHE A 132 8.56 -8.40 8.10
N HIS A 133 8.16 -7.33 8.80
CA HIS A 133 8.90 -6.83 9.95
C HIS A 133 8.98 -7.89 11.05
N HIS A 134 7.88 -8.58 11.36
CA HIS A 134 7.90 -9.65 12.36
C HIS A 134 8.88 -10.77 12.01
N TYR A 135 9.13 -11.02 10.71
CA TYR A 135 10.13 -11.98 10.26
C TYR A 135 11.57 -11.46 10.34
N TYR A 136 11.82 -10.26 9.79
CA TYR A 136 13.17 -9.72 9.61
C TYR A 136 13.71 -8.93 10.81
N GLY A 137 12.84 -8.44 11.70
CA GLY A 137 13.20 -7.60 12.84
C GLY A 137 13.67 -6.19 12.45
N ASP A 138 14.38 -5.55 13.38
CA ASP A 138 14.85 -4.15 13.28
C ASP A 138 16.09 -3.95 12.41
N GLU A 139 16.82 -5.04 12.12
CA GLU A 139 18.04 -5.01 11.31
C GLU A 139 17.75 -4.78 9.81
N PHE A 140 16.55 -5.16 9.35
CA PHE A 140 16.16 -4.94 7.97
C PHE A 140 15.59 -3.52 7.79
N LYS A 141 16.42 -2.65 7.23
CA LYS A 141 16.06 -1.28 6.92
C LYS A 141 16.05 -1.00 5.41
N VAL A 142 15.16 -0.11 5.01
CA VAL A 142 15.02 0.43 3.66
C VAL A 142 14.93 1.95 3.72
N GLU A 143 15.31 2.60 2.64
CA GLU A 143 15.22 4.05 2.54
C GLU A 143 13.76 4.47 2.33
N CYS A 144 13.27 5.42 3.14
CA CYS A 144 11.88 5.88 3.09
C CYS A 144 11.79 7.36 3.54
N PRO A 145 11.41 8.29 2.64
CA PRO A 145 11.25 8.11 1.20
C PRO A 145 12.55 7.69 0.49
N THR A 146 12.46 7.04 -0.66
CA THR A 146 13.64 6.74 -1.48
C THR A 146 14.31 8.05 -1.92
N GLY A 147 15.65 8.09 -1.87
CA GLY A 147 16.44 9.29 -2.13
C GLY A 147 16.58 10.28 -0.97
N SER A 148 15.96 10.02 0.20
CA SER A 148 16.01 10.90 1.37
C SER A 148 17.25 10.72 2.27
N GLY A 149 17.99 9.62 2.13
CA GLY A 149 19.03 9.17 3.06
C GLY A 149 18.50 8.63 4.39
N THR A 150 17.18 8.65 4.63
CA THR A 150 16.58 8.18 5.88
C THR A 150 16.20 6.71 5.77
N TYR A 151 16.80 5.89 6.63
CA TYR A 151 16.56 4.44 6.66
C TYR A 151 15.62 4.05 7.79
N MET A 152 14.54 3.38 7.42
CA MET A 152 13.46 2.96 8.31
C MET A 152 13.34 1.44 8.34
N THR A 153 12.97 0.88 9.49
CA THR A 153 12.52 -0.52 9.58
C THR A 153 11.19 -0.69 8.85
N LEU A 154 10.84 -1.93 8.49
CA LEU A 154 9.56 -2.20 7.82
C LEU A 154 8.33 -1.78 8.66
N LYS A 155 8.42 -1.84 10.00
CA LYS A 155 7.38 -1.31 10.90
C LYS A 155 7.26 0.20 10.81
N GLN A 156 8.39 0.92 10.78
CA GLN A 156 8.39 2.37 10.62
C GLN A 156 7.80 2.80 9.27
N VAL A 157 8.13 2.08 8.19
CA VAL A 157 7.51 2.31 6.87
C VAL A 157 5.99 2.06 6.92
N ALA A 158 5.54 0.98 7.55
CA ALA A 158 4.10 0.73 7.73
C ALA A 158 3.39 1.85 8.50
N ASN A 159 4.03 2.37 9.55
CA ASN A 159 3.52 3.52 10.30
C ASN A 159 3.45 4.78 9.45
N GLU A 160 4.49 5.08 8.68
CA GLU A 160 4.54 6.23 7.77
C GLU A 160 3.40 6.19 6.74
N LEU A 161 3.18 5.03 6.11
CA LEU A 161 2.07 4.85 5.17
C LEU A 161 0.70 4.97 5.86
N SER A 162 0.56 4.44 7.08
CA SER A 162 -0.66 4.59 7.87
C SER A 162 -0.97 6.06 8.16
N ASN A 163 0.04 6.83 8.55
CA ASN A 163 -0.09 8.26 8.83
C ASN A 163 -0.48 9.05 7.57
N ARG A 164 0.11 8.74 6.42
CA ARG A 164 -0.25 9.35 5.12
C ARG A 164 -1.71 9.11 4.75
N LEU A 165 -2.21 7.91 4.97
CA LEU A 165 -3.63 7.59 4.74
C LEU A 165 -4.53 8.35 5.73
N ILE A 166 -4.19 8.37 7.02
CA ILE A 166 -4.99 9.09 8.04
C ILE A 166 -5.01 10.60 7.78
N LYS A 167 -3.90 11.17 7.27
CA LYS A 167 -3.74 12.57 6.89
C LYS A 167 -4.85 13.06 5.94
N LEU A 168 -5.48 12.18 5.16
CA LEU A 168 -6.60 12.51 4.29
C LEU A 168 -7.77 13.22 5.02
N TRP A 169 -7.99 12.90 6.30
CA TRP A 169 -9.05 13.49 7.13
C TRP A 169 -8.56 14.52 8.16
N LEU A 170 -7.24 14.69 8.31
CA LEU A 170 -6.68 15.69 9.22
C LEU A 170 -6.70 17.08 8.60
N ARG A 171 -6.83 18.10 9.45
CA ARG A 171 -6.68 19.49 9.01
C ARG A 171 -5.20 19.78 8.78
N ASN A 172 -4.88 20.40 7.65
CA ASN A 172 -3.56 20.97 7.40
C ASN A 172 -3.42 22.33 8.14
N GLU A 173 -2.27 22.98 7.96
CA GLU A 173 -1.98 24.32 8.51
C GLU A 173 -2.99 25.40 8.10
N LYS A 174 -3.66 25.21 6.96
CA LYS A 174 -4.72 26.09 6.46
C LYS A 174 -6.12 25.71 6.97
N GLY A 175 -6.23 24.71 7.84
CA GLY A 175 -7.48 24.20 8.37
C GLY A 175 -8.26 23.29 7.42
N GLU A 176 -7.71 22.97 6.25
CA GLU A 176 -8.35 22.19 5.18
C GLU A 176 -8.15 20.70 5.39
N ARG A 177 -9.15 19.89 5.01
CA ARG A 177 -9.04 18.43 4.98
C ARG A 177 -8.86 17.96 3.54
N PRO A 178 -7.82 17.17 3.21
CA PRO A 178 -7.55 16.76 1.82
C PRO A 178 -8.74 16.16 1.09
N PHE A 179 -9.55 15.30 1.73
CA PHE A 179 -10.68 14.66 1.07
C PHE A 179 -11.69 15.65 0.45
N LEU A 180 -11.78 16.88 0.97
CA LEU A 180 -12.71 17.90 0.47
C LEU A 180 -12.28 18.56 -0.85
N ARG A 181 -11.03 18.38 -1.27
CA ARG A 181 -10.45 19.12 -2.42
C ARG A 181 -11.10 18.80 -3.77
N ALA A 182 -11.77 17.66 -3.88
CA ALA A 182 -12.47 17.23 -5.09
C ALA A 182 -14.01 17.27 -4.95
N SER A 183 -14.53 17.93 -3.90
CA SER A 183 -15.98 18.00 -3.63
C SER A 183 -16.79 18.82 -4.63
N ALA A 184 -16.15 19.58 -5.54
CA ALA A 184 -16.77 20.33 -6.64
C ALA A 184 -18.03 21.14 -6.25
N GLY A 185 -18.05 21.71 -5.04
CA GLY A 185 -19.18 22.50 -4.54
C GLY A 185 -20.30 21.71 -3.86
N ALA A 186 -20.21 20.38 -3.78
CA ALA A 186 -21.12 19.55 -3.00
C ALA A 186 -20.98 19.78 -1.49
N PHE A 187 -19.80 20.23 -1.04
CA PHE A 187 -19.55 20.52 0.37
C PHE A 187 -20.26 21.82 0.80
N ASN A 188 -21.20 21.70 1.72
CA ASN A 188 -21.87 22.82 2.35
C ASN A 188 -21.25 23.09 3.73
N SER A 189 -20.56 24.22 3.89
CA SER A 189 -19.89 24.55 5.17
C SER A 189 -20.84 24.68 6.36
N ALA A 190 -22.12 25.02 6.12
CA ALA A 190 -23.11 25.15 7.18
C ALA A 190 -23.51 23.79 7.80
N THR A 191 -23.53 22.72 6.99
CA THR A 191 -23.97 21.39 7.43
C THR A 191 -22.84 20.38 7.58
N ASP A 192 -21.78 20.52 6.78
CA ASP A 192 -20.81 19.44 6.55
C ASP A 192 -19.46 19.69 7.25
N SER A 193 -19.27 20.87 7.86
CA SER A 193 -18.00 21.27 8.50
C SER A 193 -17.49 20.32 9.58
N GLN A 194 -18.40 19.57 10.21
CA GLN A 194 -18.09 18.55 11.23
C GLN A 194 -18.14 17.11 10.68
N LEU A 195 -18.60 16.91 9.45
CA LEU A 195 -18.72 15.58 8.85
C LEU A 195 -17.39 15.11 8.25
N TYR A 196 -17.16 13.80 8.32
CA TYR A 196 -16.04 13.12 7.67
C TYR A 196 -16.57 12.33 6.49
N TRP A 197 -16.29 12.80 5.28
CA TRP A 197 -16.75 12.10 4.07
C TRP A 197 -15.80 10.96 3.73
N PHE A 198 -16.39 9.85 3.28
CA PHE A 198 -15.67 8.67 2.82
C PHE A 198 -15.87 8.54 1.33
N HIS A 199 -14.78 8.24 0.63
CA HIS A 199 -14.73 8.19 -0.84
C HIS A 199 -14.21 6.83 -1.30
N GLU A 200 -14.52 6.50 -2.55
CA GLU A 200 -14.07 5.26 -3.20
C GLU A 200 -12.55 5.18 -3.28
N TYR A 201 -11.94 6.28 -3.72
CA TYR A 201 -10.51 6.45 -3.88
C TYR A 201 -10.14 7.93 -3.72
N PHE A 202 -8.84 8.20 -3.66
CA PHE A 202 -8.33 9.55 -3.44
C PHE A 202 -7.34 9.94 -4.52
N ASN A 203 -7.34 11.22 -4.86
CA ASN A 203 -6.41 11.79 -5.82
C ASN A 203 -4.96 11.47 -5.43
N GLY A 204 -4.20 10.92 -6.38
CA GLY A 204 -2.84 10.44 -6.16
C GLY A 204 -1.82 11.53 -5.79
N ASP A 205 -2.13 12.80 -6.04
CA ASP A 205 -1.21 13.92 -5.81
C ASP A 205 -1.72 14.89 -4.74
N ASN A 206 -3.03 15.11 -4.62
CA ASN A 206 -3.59 16.07 -3.65
C ASN A 206 -4.55 15.46 -2.62
N GLY A 207 -4.84 14.16 -2.66
CA GLY A 207 -5.68 13.51 -1.65
C GLY A 207 -7.17 13.92 -1.67
N GLY A 208 -7.65 14.62 -2.70
CA GLY A 208 -9.07 14.88 -2.92
C GLY A 208 -9.87 13.58 -3.03
N GLY A 209 -11.02 13.50 -2.35
CA GLY A 209 -11.88 12.32 -2.38
C GLY A 209 -12.67 12.23 -3.69
N LEU A 210 -12.65 11.05 -4.33
CA LEU A 210 -13.17 10.81 -5.67
C LEU A 210 -14.07 9.55 -5.70
N GLY A 211 -14.82 9.40 -6.79
CA GLY A 211 -15.78 8.31 -6.94
C GLY A 211 -16.98 8.46 -6.00
N ALA A 212 -17.60 7.33 -5.65
CA ALA A 212 -18.76 7.33 -4.76
C ALA A 212 -18.43 7.96 -3.39
N SER A 213 -19.28 8.89 -2.93
CA SER A 213 -19.22 9.42 -1.56
C SER A 213 -19.99 8.53 -0.60
N HIS A 214 -19.74 8.70 0.71
CA HIS A 214 -20.28 7.87 1.79
C HIS A 214 -19.88 6.39 1.68
N GLN A 215 -18.74 6.12 1.04
CA GLN A 215 -18.21 4.76 0.92
C GLN A 215 -17.52 4.32 2.20
N THR A 216 -18.31 3.95 3.21
CA THR A 216 -17.84 3.25 4.41
C THR A 216 -17.66 1.74 4.18
N GLY A 217 -17.38 1.35 2.94
CA GLY A 217 -16.89 0.02 2.57
C GLY A 217 -15.42 -0.13 2.94
N TRP A 218 -14.56 -0.43 1.98
CA TRP A 218 -13.12 -0.61 2.26
C TRP A 218 -12.44 0.62 2.87
N THR A 219 -12.94 1.83 2.65
CA THR A 219 -12.32 3.05 3.19
C THR A 219 -12.48 3.15 4.71
N ALA A 220 -13.45 2.43 5.29
CA ALA A 220 -13.60 2.29 6.74
C ALA A 220 -12.40 1.59 7.41
N LEU A 221 -11.53 0.91 6.66
CA LEU A 221 -10.27 0.36 7.17
C LEU A 221 -9.36 1.42 7.81
N VAL A 222 -9.56 2.71 7.51
CA VAL A 222 -8.86 3.80 8.22
C VAL A 222 -9.09 3.74 9.74
N ALA A 223 -10.26 3.29 10.21
CA ALA A 223 -10.53 3.16 11.64
C ALA A 223 -9.54 2.19 12.31
N LYS A 224 -9.18 1.11 11.63
CA LYS A 224 -8.19 0.15 12.13
C LYS A 224 -6.78 0.75 12.15
N LEU A 225 -6.42 1.53 11.12
CA LEU A 225 -5.14 2.23 11.09
C LEU A 225 -5.05 3.27 12.22
N ILE A 226 -6.11 4.02 12.48
CA ILE A 226 -6.18 4.98 13.60
C ILE A 226 -6.00 4.26 14.93
N GLN A 227 -6.71 3.15 15.15
CA GLN A 227 -6.57 2.33 16.36
C GLN A 227 -5.11 1.88 16.54
N GLN A 228 -4.53 1.26 15.51
CA GLN A 228 -3.15 0.78 15.55
C GLN A 228 -2.16 1.92 15.80
N GLN A 229 -2.35 3.08 15.17
CA GLN A 229 -1.47 4.22 15.36
C GLN A 229 -1.59 4.85 16.75
N GLY A 230 -2.77 4.81 17.37
CA GLY A 230 -3.00 5.25 18.75
C GLY A 230 -2.41 4.31 19.80
N GLU A 231 -2.47 2.99 19.57
CA GLU A 231 -1.99 1.99 20.53
C GLU A 231 -0.48 1.72 20.43
N PHE A 232 0.05 1.61 19.20
CA PHE A 232 1.42 1.11 18.96
C PHE A 232 2.22 1.90 17.92
N GLY A 233 1.60 2.91 17.31
CA GLY A 233 2.20 3.69 16.24
C GLY A 233 2.76 5.03 16.71
N THR A 234 2.65 6.02 15.84
CA THR A 234 3.43 7.27 15.95
C THR A 234 2.58 8.53 16.01
N ILE A 235 1.26 8.43 15.85
CA ILE A 235 0.35 9.59 15.92
C ILE A 235 0.33 10.22 17.32
N SER A 236 0.58 9.44 18.37
CA SER A 236 0.70 9.94 19.74
C SER A 236 1.88 10.91 19.96
N GLN A 237 2.83 10.98 19.03
CA GLN A 237 4.03 11.82 19.10
C GLN A 237 3.89 13.16 18.37
N LEU A 238 2.75 13.43 17.71
CA LEU A 238 2.47 14.68 16.98
C LEU A 238 1.84 15.78 17.87
N ARG A 239 2.12 15.77 19.18
CA ARG A 239 1.68 16.84 20.10
C ARG A 239 2.64 18.02 20.09
#